data_AF-A6GAC2-F1
#
_entry.id   AF-A6GAC2-F1
#
_cell.length_a   1.000
_cell.length_b   1.000
_cell.length_c   1.000
_cell.angle_alpha   90.00
_cell.angle_beta   90.00
_cell.angle_gamma   90.00
#
_symmetry.space_group_name_H-M   'P 1'
#
loop_
_entity.id
_entity.type
_entity.pdbx_description
1 polymer ?
#
loop_
_entity_poly.entity_id
_entity_poly.type
_entity_poly.pdbx_seq_one_letter_code
_entity_poly.pdbx_strand_id
1 'polypeptide(L)'
;MLSRGRVGLILCALVSGLIGACISDCGGLNPDCEAKCAASGECGRRTYRAGDGFARCYVRDSKDCAQSELCAAEGRCHLYDGITPDRCVALTDLDCRASTACASEGKCSLGHLGECAIEPSACARTDACREAGVCNYEHAKGCVEALPDCKLACRLEGACELRDGVCVATSDANCRASSRCRGEGQCTLEGDRCVATDEDCAASVMCEMNGWCAAVDGGDGCYDGRSACGALCWARGDCARIDGVCQPESDDHCRDSVECAVAGRCAIGGRPAVLCGAMDDTHCEQSLECQAFGRCTRSGITCSVDGRMTPMSGCIRRPECASEGRCLTTNEGACVTAVEAGLPDWQPPPMIP
;
A
#
# COMPACT_ATOMS: atom_id res chain seq x y z
N MET A 1 2.90 56.57 -36.31
CA MET A 1 3.00 57.19 -34.96
C MET A 1 4.15 56.48 -34.23
N LEU A 2 5.39 56.90 -34.43
CA LEU A 2 6.14 57.95 -33.70
C LEU A 2 6.36 57.68 -32.20
N SER A 3 7.58 57.25 -31.83
CA SER A 3 8.45 57.82 -30.77
C SER A 3 9.56 56.81 -30.42
N ARG A 4 10.83 56.99 -30.84
CA ARG A 4 11.92 57.73 -30.13
C ARG A 4 12.09 57.25 -28.68
N GLY A 5 13.25 56.83 -28.17
CA GLY A 5 14.66 56.92 -28.58
C GLY A 5 15.50 57.16 -27.32
N ARG A 6 16.68 56.53 -27.17
CA ARG A 6 17.77 57.06 -26.33
C ARG A 6 19.12 56.47 -26.75
N VAL A 7 19.91 57.39 -27.29
CA VAL A 7 21.34 57.32 -27.59
C VAL A 7 22.11 57.64 -26.30
N GLY A 8 23.18 56.90 -26.03
CA GLY A 8 24.20 57.22 -25.02
C GLY A 8 25.51 56.54 -25.44
N LEU A 9 26.29 57.20 -26.29
CA LEU A 9 27.50 57.97 -25.95
C LEU A 9 28.67 57.12 -25.40
N ILE A 10 29.48 56.70 -26.37
CA ILE A 10 30.94 56.53 -26.39
C ILE A 10 31.69 57.12 -25.18
N LEU A 11 32.47 56.27 -24.49
CA LEU A 11 33.72 56.68 -23.84
C LEU A 11 34.82 55.66 -24.21
N CYS A 12 35.58 55.96 -25.25
CA CYS A 12 36.90 55.37 -25.48
C CYS A 12 37.92 56.14 -24.64
N ALA A 13 38.54 55.48 -23.67
CA ALA A 13 39.77 55.95 -23.05
C ALA A 13 40.83 54.84 -23.18
N LEU A 14 41.76 55.09 -24.11
CA LEU A 14 43.03 54.41 -24.26
C LEU A 14 43.88 54.62 -22.99
N VAL A 15 44.35 53.54 -22.37
CA VAL A 15 45.68 53.54 -21.73
C VAL A 15 46.35 52.20 -22.02
N SER A 16 47.29 52.28 -22.95
CA SER A 16 48.35 51.32 -23.20
C SER A 16 49.21 51.17 -21.94
N GLY A 17 49.41 49.93 -21.48
CA GLY A 17 50.35 49.64 -20.40
C GLY A 17 50.56 48.14 -20.23
N LEU A 18 51.73 47.66 -20.70
CA LEU A 18 52.41 46.42 -20.30
C LEU A 18 51.69 45.13 -20.76
N ILE A 19 51.93 44.60 -21.96
CA ILE A 19 53.14 43.82 -22.34
C ILE A 19 53.88 43.27 -21.10
N GLY A 20 53.27 42.28 -20.46
CA GLY A 20 53.87 41.54 -19.36
C GLY A 20 53.22 40.16 -19.24
N ALA A 21 53.84 39.17 -19.89
CA ALA A 21 53.68 37.73 -19.65
C ALA A 21 52.28 37.11 -19.89
N CYS A 22 51.98 36.79 -21.15
CA CYS A 22 51.15 35.62 -21.50
C CYS A 22 52.01 34.63 -22.31
N ILE A 23 53.11 34.16 -21.70
CA ILE A 23 53.84 32.98 -22.18
C ILE A 23 53.98 32.06 -20.96
N SER A 24 52.86 31.45 -20.58
CA SER A 24 52.78 30.34 -19.63
C SER A 24 51.97 29.16 -20.19
N ASP A 25 51.52 29.23 -21.44
CA ASP A 25 50.69 28.22 -22.12
C ASP A 25 51.48 26.99 -22.61
N CYS A 26 52.48 26.58 -21.83
CA CYS A 26 53.18 25.32 -22.04
C CYS A 26 53.03 24.46 -20.79
N GLY A 27 52.01 23.59 -20.78
CA GLY A 27 52.00 22.37 -19.97
C GLY A 27 51.76 22.53 -18.47
N GLY A 28 51.25 23.68 -18.00
CA GLY A 28 50.81 23.83 -16.62
C GLY A 28 49.49 23.09 -16.40
N LEU A 29 49.49 22.17 -15.43
CA LEU A 29 48.27 21.59 -14.85
C LEU A 29 47.30 22.73 -14.51
N ASN A 30 46.27 22.95 -15.33
CA ASN A 30 45.18 23.82 -14.94
C ASN A 30 44.53 23.14 -13.72
N PRO A 31 44.51 23.78 -12.54
CA PRO A 31 43.86 23.19 -11.37
C PRO A 31 42.37 22.95 -11.63
N ASP A 32 41.77 23.76 -12.50
CA ASP A 32 40.35 23.67 -12.86
C ASP A 32 40.15 22.75 -14.08
N CYS A 33 39.28 21.77 -13.91
CA CYS A 33 38.90 20.84 -14.96
C CYS A 33 38.13 21.58 -16.06
N GLU A 34 38.60 21.52 -17.31
CA GLU A 34 37.83 22.05 -18.43
C GLU A 34 36.47 21.35 -18.50
N ALA A 35 35.38 22.12 -18.69
CA ALA A 35 34.01 21.60 -18.65
C ALA A 35 33.79 20.37 -19.57
N LYS A 36 34.48 20.33 -20.72
CA LYS A 36 34.42 19.19 -21.65
C LYS A 36 35.05 17.91 -21.10
N CYS A 37 36.13 18.04 -20.34
CA CYS A 37 36.80 16.92 -19.70
C CYS A 37 36.10 16.50 -18.39
N ALA A 38 35.43 17.44 -17.72
CA ALA A 38 34.70 17.19 -16.48
C ALA A 38 33.55 16.20 -16.65
N ALA A 39 32.85 16.26 -17.80
CA ALA A 39 31.74 15.34 -18.10
C ALA A 39 32.19 13.86 -18.10
N SER A 40 33.38 13.57 -18.65
CA SER A 40 33.95 12.21 -18.71
C SER A 40 34.84 11.83 -17.53
N GLY A 41 35.08 12.75 -16.57
CA GLY A 41 36.03 12.54 -15.47
C GLY A 41 37.50 12.57 -15.91
N GLU A 42 37.79 13.11 -17.08
CA GLU A 42 39.12 13.13 -17.69
C GLU A 42 39.86 14.46 -17.43
N CYS A 43 39.90 14.94 -16.19
CA CYS A 43 40.32 16.31 -15.87
C CYS A 43 41.82 16.65 -16.05
N GLY A 44 42.64 15.69 -16.46
CA GLY A 44 44.03 15.91 -16.88
C GLY A 44 44.13 16.32 -18.35
N ARG A 45 45.19 17.06 -18.71
CA ARG A 45 45.46 17.48 -20.09
C ARG A 45 46.85 17.00 -20.52
N ARG A 46 46.93 16.15 -21.56
CA ARG A 46 48.21 15.72 -22.15
C ARG A 46 48.28 16.10 -23.64
N THR A 47 49.43 16.64 -24.04
CA THR A 47 49.77 16.89 -25.45
C THR A 47 50.68 15.78 -25.96
N TYR A 48 50.48 15.30 -27.19
CA TYR A 48 51.27 14.20 -27.76
C TYR A 48 52.75 14.59 -27.98
N ARG A 49 53.03 15.85 -28.35
CA ARG A 49 54.36 16.47 -28.39
C ARG A 49 54.28 17.93 -27.97
N ALA A 50 55.40 18.48 -27.49
CA ALA A 50 55.51 19.91 -27.24
C ALA A 50 55.26 20.67 -28.56
N GLY A 51 54.18 21.46 -28.61
CA GLY A 51 53.77 22.24 -29.79
C GLY A 51 52.60 21.64 -30.59
N ASP A 52 52.17 20.41 -30.30
CA ASP A 52 50.95 19.87 -30.91
C ASP A 52 49.74 20.53 -30.27
N GLY A 53 48.98 21.33 -31.03
CA GLY A 53 47.74 21.98 -30.58
C GLY A 53 46.60 21.01 -30.21
N PHE A 54 46.87 19.71 -30.19
CA PHE A 54 45.94 18.66 -29.82
C PHE A 54 46.22 18.22 -28.39
N ALA A 55 45.33 18.62 -27.50
CA ALA A 55 45.29 18.12 -26.13
C ALA A 55 44.20 17.06 -25.99
N ARG A 56 44.53 15.95 -25.32
CA ARG A 56 43.57 14.92 -24.94
C ARG A 56 43.31 14.99 -23.44
N CYS A 57 42.04 14.91 -23.06
CA CYS A 57 41.61 14.73 -21.67
C CYS A 57 42.09 13.35 -21.17
N TYR A 58 42.50 13.23 -19.91
CA TYR A 58 42.78 11.93 -19.27
C TYR A 58 42.44 11.97 -17.78
N VAL A 59 42.09 10.83 -17.20
CA VAL A 59 41.78 10.72 -15.77
C VAL A 59 43.08 10.79 -14.96
N ARG A 60 43.23 11.73 -14.01
CA ARG A 60 44.44 11.82 -13.18
C ARG A 60 44.38 10.87 -11.98
N ASP A 61 43.22 10.80 -11.35
CA ASP A 61 42.95 10.00 -10.16
C ASP A 61 41.44 9.67 -10.04
N SER A 62 41.07 8.87 -9.04
CA SER A 62 39.66 8.51 -8.80
C SER A 62 38.81 9.69 -8.35
N LYS A 63 39.38 10.82 -7.91
CA LYS A 63 38.60 12.01 -7.55
C LYS A 63 38.02 12.65 -8.80
N ASP A 64 38.79 12.67 -9.90
CA ASP A 64 38.28 13.14 -11.20
C ASP A 64 37.07 12.29 -11.65
N CYS A 65 37.13 10.96 -11.49
CA CYS A 65 36.00 10.07 -11.79
C CYS A 65 34.80 10.32 -10.87
N ALA A 66 35.01 10.40 -9.55
CA ALA A 66 33.93 10.57 -8.58
C ALA A 66 33.18 11.90 -8.73
N GLN A 67 33.83 12.94 -9.31
CA GLN A 67 33.22 14.25 -9.56
C GLN A 67 32.61 14.38 -10.96
N SER A 68 32.70 13.34 -11.79
CA SER A 68 32.24 13.37 -13.18
C SER A 68 30.74 13.17 -13.33
N GLU A 69 30.17 13.70 -14.42
CA GLU A 69 28.80 13.38 -14.84
C GLU A 69 28.66 11.87 -15.13
N LEU A 70 29.71 11.23 -15.62
CA LEU A 70 29.76 9.79 -15.88
C LEU A 70 29.57 8.95 -14.60
N CYS A 71 30.14 9.36 -13.46
CA CYS A 71 29.90 8.71 -12.17
C CYS A 71 28.44 8.85 -11.73
N ALA A 72 27.88 10.07 -11.82
CA ALA A 72 26.47 10.29 -11.47
C ALA A 72 25.50 9.53 -12.41
N ALA A 73 25.82 9.48 -13.71
CA ALA A 73 24.97 8.89 -14.72
C ALA A 73 25.05 7.36 -14.75
N GLU A 74 26.28 6.80 -14.72
CA GLU A 74 26.56 5.39 -15.00
C GLU A 74 27.22 4.64 -13.83
N GLY A 75 27.53 5.30 -12.71
CA GLY A 75 28.19 4.67 -11.56
C GLY A 75 29.69 4.42 -11.76
N ARG A 76 30.30 5.00 -12.80
CA ARG A 76 31.74 4.84 -13.09
C ARG A 76 32.57 5.84 -12.28
N CYS A 77 32.76 5.55 -10.99
CA CYS A 77 33.30 6.52 -10.03
C CYS A 77 34.79 6.34 -9.67
N HIS A 78 35.49 5.35 -10.24
CA HIS A 78 36.87 5.02 -9.88
C HIS A 78 37.80 4.92 -11.08
N LEU A 79 39.06 5.31 -10.94
CA LEU A 79 40.06 5.13 -12.00
C LEU A 79 40.48 3.65 -12.09
N TYR A 80 40.38 3.06 -13.29
CA TYR A 80 40.85 1.70 -13.56
C TYR A 80 42.37 1.68 -13.81
N ASP A 81 43.08 0.83 -13.08
CA ASP A 81 44.54 0.65 -13.16
C ASP A 81 44.97 -0.56 -14.02
N GLY A 82 44.02 -1.21 -14.70
CA GLY A 82 44.30 -2.40 -15.52
C GLY A 82 44.81 -2.11 -16.94
N ILE A 83 44.63 -3.09 -17.84
CA ILE A 83 45.27 -3.14 -19.18
C ILE A 83 44.89 -1.94 -20.07
N THR A 84 43.72 -1.35 -19.86
CA THR A 84 43.29 -0.09 -20.46
C THR A 84 43.30 1.01 -19.39
N PRO A 85 44.48 1.58 -19.06
CA PRO A 85 44.57 2.67 -18.10
C PRO A 85 43.84 3.91 -18.65
N ASP A 86 43.56 4.87 -17.77
CA ASP A 86 42.94 6.17 -18.08
C ASP A 86 41.42 6.15 -18.32
N ARG A 87 40.64 5.27 -17.68
CA ARG A 87 39.16 5.34 -17.73
C ARG A 87 38.51 5.18 -16.37
N CYS A 88 37.33 5.76 -16.23
CA CYS A 88 36.48 5.58 -15.06
C CYS A 88 35.66 4.29 -15.16
N VAL A 89 35.55 3.57 -14.03
CA VAL A 89 34.83 2.30 -13.88
C VAL A 89 34.08 2.26 -12.55
N ALA A 90 33.07 1.41 -12.46
CA ALA A 90 32.50 0.96 -11.19
C ALA A 90 33.40 -0.12 -10.56
N LEU A 91 33.54 -0.11 -9.24
CA LEU A 91 34.26 -1.16 -8.49
C LEU A 91 33.33 -1.99 -7.61
N THR A 92 32.13 -1.49 -7.34
CA THR A 92 31.16 -2.11 -6.44
C THR A 92 29.74 -1.91 -6.94
N ASP A 93 28.82 -2.75 -6.49
CA ASP A 93 27.38 -2.54 -6.70
C ASP A 93 26.90 -1.21 -6.09
N LEU A 94 27.59 -0.68 -5.08
CA LEU A 94 27.23 0.60 -4.47
C LEU A 94 27.41 1.76 -5.46
N ASP A 95 28.47 1.71 -6.27
CA ASP A 95 28.69 2.71 -7.32
C ASP A 95 27.55 2.68 -8.35
N CYS A 96 27.16 1.47 -8.77
CA CYS A 96 26.05 1.28 -9.70
C CYS A 96 24.71 1.73 -9.12
N ARG A 97 24.42 1.40 -7.85
CA ARG A 97 23.16 1.79 -7.19
C ARG A 97 23.02 3.29 -6.95
N ALA A 98 24.13 4.01 -6.86
CA ALA A 98 24.12 5.47 -6.73
C ALA A 98 23.83 6.19 -8.06
N SER A 99 23.88 5.48 -9.19
CA SER A 99 23.76 6.07 -10.53
C SER A 99 22.31 6.30 -10.97
N THR A 100 22.09 7.28 -11.86
CA THR A 100 20.78 7.48 -12.49
C THR A 100 20.41 6.32 -13.44
N ALA A 101 21.39 5.64 -14.04
CA ALA A 101 21.15 4.45 -14.86
C ALA A 101 20.57 3.29 -14.04
N CYS A 102 20.89 3.17 -12.75
CA CYS A 102 20.21 2.20 -11.89
C CYS A 102 18.73 2.57 -11.70
N ALA A 103 18.41 3.85 -11.47
CA ALA A 103 17.04 4.31 -11.26
C ALA A 103 16.17 4.26 -12.55
N SER A 104 16.76 4.53 -13.71
CA SER A 104 16.03 4.62 -14.98
C SER A 104 16.08 3.34 -15.82
N GLU A 105 17.21 2.61 -15.80
CA GLU A 105 17.45 1.46 -16.68
C GLU A 105 17.65 0.13 -15.92
N GLY A 106 17.69 0.15 -14.58
CA GLY A 106 17.89 -1.05 -13.76
C GLY A 106 19.34 -1.56 -13.72
N LYS A 107 20.31 -0.77 -14.21
CA LYS A 107 21.75 -1.09 -14.20
C LYS A 107 22.37 -0.94 -12.80
N CYS A 108 21.94 -1.78 -11.87
CA CYS A 108 22.25 -1.65 -10.44
C CYS A 108 23.32 -2.62 -9.91
N SER A 109 23.95 -3.42 -10.78
CA SER A 109 24.96 -4.42 -10.41
C SER A 109 26.26 -4.23 -11.17
N LEU A 110 27.39 -4.59 -10.57
CA LEU A 110 28.70 -4.54 -11.22
C LEU A 110 28.81 -5.64 -12.28
N GLY A 111 28.95 -5.23 -13.54
CA GLY A 111 29.15 -6.09 -14.69
C GLY A 111 30.62 -6.34 -15.03
N HIS A 112 30.84 -6.91 -16.22
CA HIS A 112 32.18 -7.12 -16.73
C HIS A 112 32.88 -5.79 -17.06
N LEU A 113 34.20 -5.75 -16.90
CA LEU A 113 35.05 -4.60 -17.26
C LEU A 113 34.76 -3.29 -16.49
N GLY A 114 34.05 -3.39 -15.37
CA GLY A 114 33.75 -2.24 -14.50
C GLY A 114 32.59 -1.37 -15.02
N GLU A 115 31.68 -1.95 -15.80
CA GLU A 115 30.46 -1.30 -16.25
C GLU A 115 29.27 -1.76 -15.40
N CYS A 116 28.29 -0.89 -15.17
CA CYS A 116 27.08 -1.28 -14.49
C CYS A 116 26.16 -2.06 -15.43
N ALA A 117 25.76 -3.26 -14.98
CA ALA A 117 24.90 -4.19 -15.69
C ALA A 117 23.53 -4.27 -15.05
N ILE A 118 22.55 -4.68 -15.86
CA ILE A 118 21.17 -4.88 -15.42
C ILE A 118 21.12 -6.03 -14.42
N GLU A 119 20.59 -5.75 -13.24
CA GLU A 119 20.22 -6.77 -12.26
C GLU A 119 18.75 -7.11 -12.50
N PRO A 120 18.35 -8.35 -12.85
CA PRO A 120 16.96 -8.67 -13.19
C PRO A 120 15.94 -8.29 -12.10
N SER A 121 16.33 -8.37 -10.83
CA SER A 121 15.52 -7.94 -9.68
C SER A 121 15.40 -6.42 -9.57
N ALA A 122 16.30 -5.65 -10.18
CA ALA A 122 16.28 -4.20 -10.17
C ALA A 122 15.27 -3.58 -11.14
N CYS A 123 14.76 -4.35 -12.11
CA CYS A 123 13.73 -3.85 -13.02
C CYS A 123 12.51 -3.33 -12.26
N ALA A 124 12.12 -4.02 -11.18
CA ALA A 124 11.04 -3.62 -10.26
C ALA A 124 11.24 -2.23 -9.60
N ARG A 125 12.47 -1.72 -9.56
CA ARG A 125 12.82 -0.45 -8.91
C ARG A 125 12.83 0.73 -9.88
N THR A 126 12.84 0.47 -11.19
CA THR A 126 12.92 1.55 -12.19
C THR A 126 11.68 2.43 -12.16
N ASP A 127 11.81 3.72 -12.47
CA ASP A 127 10.67 4.64 -12.48
C ASP A 127 9.60 4.20 -13.49
N ALA A 128 10.02 3.84 -14.72
CA ALA A 128 9.13 3.30 -15.74
C ALA A 128 8.37 2.06 -15.26
N CYS A 129 9.04 1.19 -14.51
CA CYS A 129 8.41 0.01 -13.94
C CYS A 129 7.41 0.34 -12.83
N ARG A 130 7.74 1.27 -11.93
CA ARG A 130 6.85 1.70 -10.86
C ARG A 130 5.58 2.35 -11.41
N GLU A 131 5.68 3.05 -12.54
CA GLU A 131 4.54 3.65 -13.23
C GLU A 131 3.67 2.61 -13.96
N ALA A 132 4.28 1.62 -14.64
CA ALA A 132 3.56 0.59 -15.39
C ALA A 132 3.03 -0.58 -14.53
N GLY A 133 3.61 -0.81 -13.34
CA GLY A 133 3.15 -1.80 -12.37
C GLY A 133 3.54 -3.26 -12.64
N VAL A 134 3.97 -3.61 -13.86
CA VAL A 134 4.41 -4.99 -14.19
C VAL A 134 5.64 -4.95 -15.09
N CYS A 135 6.71 -5.65 -14.71
CA CYS A 135 8.03 -5.53 -15.33
C CYS A 135 8.72 -6.87 -15.47
N ASN A 136 9.36 -7.07 -16.61
CA ASN A 136 10.11 -8.27 -16.92
C ASN A 136 11.48 -7.90 -17.46
N TYR A 137 12.46 -8.78 -17.25
CA TYR A 137 13.78 -8.64 -17.81
C TYR A 137 13.88 -9.47 -19.09
N GLU A 138 14.10 -8.80 -20.22
CA GLU A 138 14.43 -9.46 -21.49
C GLU A 138 15.93 -9.27 -21.78
N HIS A 139 16.68 -10.36 -21.90
CA HIS A 139 18.14 -10.33 -22.10
C HIS A 139 18.60 -9.45 -23.28
N ALA A 140 17.76 -9.25 -24.30
CA ALA A 140 18.07 -8.42 -25.47
C ALA A 140 17.56 -6.96 -25.36
N LYS A 141 16.59 -6.68 -24.49
CA LYS A 141 15.90 -5.39 -24.41
C LYS A 141 15.99 -4.70 -23.05
N GLY A 142 16.56 -5.35 -22.05
CA GLY A 142 16.64 -4.85 -20.68
C GLY A 142 15.31 -4.98 -19.95
N CYS A 143 15.03 -4.02 -19.07
CA CYS A 143 13.76 -3.94 -18.36
C CYS A 143 12.66 -3.49 -19.33
N VAL A 144 11.69 -4.38 -19.58
CA VAL A 144 10.53 -4.10 -20.41
C VAL A 144 9.27 -4.09 -19.56
N GLU A 145 8.28 -3.31 -19.99
CA GLU A 145 6.92 -3.40 -19.49
C GLU A 145 6.43 -4.83 -19.73
N ALA A 146 6.15 -5.55 -18.65
CA ALA A 146 5.61 -6.89 -18.78
C ALA A 146 4.11 -6.77 -18.95
N LEU A 147 3.57 -7.45 -19.95
CA LEU A 147 2.15 -7.70 -19.94
C LEU A 147 1.81 -8.52 -18.68
N PRO A 148 0.74 -8.20 -17.95
CA PRO A 148 0.37 -8.94 -16.75
C PRO A 148 0.25 -10.44 -17.06
N ASP A 149 0.95 -11.28 -16.28
CA ASP A 149 0.76 -12.73 -16.35
C ASP A 149 -0.61 -13.06 -15.76
N CYS A 150 -1.59 -13.28 -16.63
CA CYS A 150 -2.96 -13.57 -16.23
C CYS A 150 -3.10 -14.88 -15.45
N LYS A 151 -2.04 -15.68 -15.20
CA LYS A 151 -2.13 -16.88 -14.36
C LYS A 151 -2.62 -16.61 -12.93
N LEU A 152 -2.25 -15.48 -12.32
CA LEU A 152 -2.72 -15.17 -10.96
C LEU A 152 -4.18 -14.72 -10.99
N ALA A 153 -4.51 -13.76 -11.85
CA ALA A 153 -5.87 -13.27 -12.05
C ALA A 153 -6.84 -14.40 -12.47
N CYS A 154 -6.40 -15.33 -13.31
CA CYS A 154 -7.14 -16.52 -13.70
C CYS A 154 -7.53 -17.39 -12.50
N ARG A 155 -6.56 -17.67 -11.62
CA ARG A 155 -6.80 -18.51 -10.43
C ARG A 155 -7.70 -17.82 -9.41
N LEU A 156 -7.53 -16.51 -9.22
CA LEU A 156 -8.27 -15.77 -8.20
C LEU A 156 -9.67 -15.36 -8.67
N GLU A 157 -9.75 -14.80 -9.87
CA GLU A 157 -10.90 -14.05 -10.39
C GLU A 157 -11.49 -14.65 -11.67
N GLY A 158 -10.87 -15.68 -12.26
CA GLY A 158 -11.29 -16.23 -13.56
C GLY A 158 -10.87 -15.38 -14.76
N ALA A 159 -10.06 -14.34 -14.53
CA ALA A 159 -9.55 -13.46 -15.56
C ALA A 159 -8.29 -14.05 -16.24
N CYS A 160 -8.49 -14.92 -17.23
CA CYS A 160 -7.44 -15.77 -17.80
C CYS A 160 -6.83 -15.27 -19.11
N GLU A 161 -7.44 -14.29 -19.78
CA GLU A 161 -6.99 -13.81 -21.10
C GLU A 161 -6.59 -12.34 -21.01
N LEU A 162 -5.48 -11.95 -21.65
CA LEU A 162 -5.07 -10.56 -21.72
C LEU A 162 -5.77 -9.87 -22.91
N ARG A 163 -6.56 -8.83 -22.63
CA ARG A 163 -7.17 -7.94 -23.64
C ARG A 163 -6.91 -6.49 -23.26
N ASP A 164 -6.43 -5.69 -24.20
CA ASP A 164 -6.17 -4.26 -24.01
C ASP A 164 -5.33 -3.92 -22.75
N GLY A 165 -4.38 -4.80 -22.42
CA GLY A 165 -3.49 -4.65 -21.27
C GLY A 165 -4.08 -5.10 -19.93
N VAL A 166 -5.32 -5.59 -19.89
CA VAL A 166 -5.98 -6.11 -18.67
C VAL A 166 -6.33 -7.59 -18.80
N CYS A 167 -6.28 -8.31 -17.69
CA CYS A 167 -6.73 -9.70 -17.66
C CYS A 167 -8.25 -9.73 -17.53
N VAL A 168 -8.92 -10.49 -18.39
CA VAL A 168 -10.38 -10.60 -18.47
C VAL A 168 -10.84 -12.05 -18.44
N ALA A 169 -12.07 -12.25 -17.95
CA ALA A 169 -12.73 -13.55 -18.04
C ALA A 169 -13.35 -13.70 -19.43
N THR A 170 -13.20 -14.87 -20.05
CA THR A 170 -13.65 -15.12 -21.44
C THR A 170 -14.54 -16.34 -21.58
N SER A 171 -14.81 -17.03 -20.47
CA SER A 171 -15.78 -18.12 -20.40
C SER A 171 -16.25 -18.33 -18.96
N ASP A 172 -17.45 -18.88 -18.78
CA ASP A 172 -17.91 -19.34 -17.47
C ASP A 172 -16.98 -20.41 -16.88
N ALA A 173 -16.31 -21.20 -17.72
CA ALA A 173 -15.36 -22.20 -17.25
C ALA A 173 -14.20 -21.58 -16.48
N ASN A 174 -13.73 -20.40 -16.93
CA ASN A 174 -12.70 -19.65 -16.21
C ASN A 174 -13.25 -19.12 -14.87
N CYS A 175 -14.47 -18.56 -14.87
CA CYS A 175 -15.13 -18.09 -13.65
C CYS A 175 -15.29 -19.22 -12.63
N ARG A 176 -15.83 -20.38 -13.05
CA ARG A 176 -16.02 -21.55 -12.18
C ARG A 176 -14.72 -22.16 -11.65
N ALA A 177 -13.63 -22.05 -12.39
CA ALA A 177 -12.32 -22.51 -11.95
C ALA A 177 -11.66 -21.58 -10.91
N SER A 178 -12.15 -20.35 -10.76
CA SER A 178 -11.58 -19.34 -9.86
C SER A 178 -11.83 -19.64 -8.39
N SER A 179 -10.97 -19.12 -7.51
CA SER A 179 -11.24 -19.16 -6.06
C SER A 179 -12.42 -18.29 -5.67
N ARG A 180 -12.66 -17.17 -6.36
CA ARG A 180 -13.82 -16.30 -6.10
C ARG A 180 -15.15 -16.95 -6.39
N CYS A 181 -15.26 -17.81 -7.40
CA CYS A 181 -16.48 -18.60 -7.58
C CYS A 181 -16.79 -19.45 -6.33
N ARG A 182 -15.81 -20.22 -5.85
CA ARG A 182 -16.00 -21.09 -4.67
C ARG A 182 -16.26 -20.30 -3.38
N GLY A 183 -15.52 -19.21 -3.18
CA GLY A 183 -15.63 -18.37 -1.99
C GLY A 183 -16.85 -17.47 -2.01
N GLU A 184 -16.93 -16.61 -3.02
CA GLU A 184 -17.80 -15.44 -3.10
C GLU A 184 -18.97 -15.61 -4.09
N GLY A 185 -19.13 -16.79 -4.71
CA GLY A 185 -20.23 -17.05 -5.65
C GLY A 185 -20.08 -16.38 -7.03
N GLN A 186 -18.93 -15.78 -7.37
CA GLN A 186 -18.72 -15.16 -8.68
C GLN A 186 -18.39 -16.19 -9.77
N CYS A 187 -19.38 -16.99 -10.18
CA CYS A 187 -19.18 -18.16 -11.04
C CYS A 187 -19.65 -17.97 -12.49
N THR A 188 -20.38 -16.88 -12.79
CA THR A 188 -21.01 -16.66 -14.10
C THR A 188 -20.30 -15.53 -14.86
N LEU A 189 -20.07 -15.69 -16.16
CA LEU A 189 -19.46 -14.65 -17.00
C LEU A 189 -20.51 -13.62 -17.42
N GLU A 190 -20.24 -12.34 -17.15
CA GLU A 190 -21.00 -11.21 -17.69
C GLU A 190 -20.04 -10.15 -18.25
N GLY A 191 -20.08 -9.97 -19.58
CA GLY A 191 -19.09 -9.15 -20.28
C GLY A 191 -17.69 -9.76 -20.16
N ASP A 192 -16.75 -9.01 -19.61
CA ASP A 192 -15.34 -9.40 -19.45
C ASP A 192 -14.99 -9.79 -17.98
N ARG A 193 -15.99 -9.99 -17.12
CA ARG A 193 -15.81 -10.28 -15.69
C ARG A 193 -16.71 -11.41 -15.19
N CYS A 194 -16.32 -11.99 -14.07
CA CYS A 194 -17.12 -12.98 -13.36
C CYS A 194 -18.04 -12.27 -12.35
N VAL A 195 -19.31 -12.67 -12.34
CA VAL A 195 -20.37 -12.11 -11.51
C VAL A 195 -21.07 -13.22 -10.73
N ALA A 196 -21.70 -12.82 -9.63
CA ALA A 196 -22.50 -13.70 -8.80
C ALA A 196 -23.97 -13.70 -9.23
N THR A 197 -24.60 -14.88 -9.16
CA THR A 197 -26.05 -15.07 -9.30
C THR A 197 -26.60 -15.65 -7.99
N ASP A 198 -27.91 -15.61 -7.78
CA ASP A 198 -28.52 -16.21 -6.57
C ASP A 198 -28.19 -17.71 -6.45
N GLU A 199 -28.16 -18.42 -7.58
CA GLU A 199 -27.78 -19.83 -7.61
C GLU A 199 -26.31 -20.02 -7.20
N ASP A 200 -25.41 -19.21 -7.74
CA ASP A 200 -23.99 -19.29 -7.41
C ASP A 200 -23.72 -18.89 -5.95
N CYS A 201 -24.44 -17.89 -5.45
CA CYS A 201 -24.36 -17.45 -4.05
C CYS A 201 -24.84 -18.54 -3.11
N ALA A 202 -25.99 -19.15 -3.37
CA ALA A 202 -26.50 -20.26 -2.58
C ALA A 202 -25.53 -21.47 -2.54
N ALA A 203 -24.69 -21.64 -3.55
CA ALA A 203 -23.68 -22.70 -3.62
C ALA A 203 -22.30 -22.31 -3.06
N SER A 204 -22.11 -21.05 -2.65
CA SER A 204 -20.82 -20.52 -2.22
C SER A 204 -20.47 -20.87 -0.77
N VAL A 205 -19.18 -20.88 -0.45
CA VAL A 205 -18.70 -21.00 0.95
C VAL A 205 -19.20 -19.83 1.81
N MET A 206 -19.34 -18.63 1.25
CA MET A 206 -19.89 -17.48 1.98
C MET A 206 -21.37 -17.65 2.36
N CYS A 207 -22.17 -18.38 1.57
CA CYS A 207 -23.51 -18.76 1.98
C CYS A 207 -23.49 -19.76 3.14
N GLU A 208 -22.66 -20.81 3.07
CA GLU A 208 -22.53 -21.80 4.14
C GLU A 208 -22.05 -21.17 5.45
N MET A 209 -21.04 -20.31 5.37
CA MET A 209 -20.41 -19.70 6.55
C MET A 209 -21.21 -18.51 7.05
N ASN A 210 -21.52 -17.54 6.20
CA ASN A 210 -22.06 -16.24 6.61
C ASN A 210 -23.55 -16.05 6.30
N GLY A 211 -24.20 -17.05 5.69
CA GLY A 211 -25.59 -16.94 5.22
C GLY A 211 -25.74 -16.07 3.98
N TRP A 212 -24.64 -15.70 3.29
CA TRP A 212 -24.64 -14.85 2.10
C TRP A 212 -25.09 -15.59 0.84
N CYS A 213 -26.39 -15.86 0.76
CA CYS A 213 -26.97 -16.77 -0.23
C CYS A 213 -27.70 -16.06 -1.39
N ALA A 214 -27.70 -14.72 -1.45
CA ALA A 214 -28.32 -13.94 -2.52
C ALA A 214 -27.30 -13.05 -3.23
N ALA A 215 -27.45 -12.80 -4.53
CA ALA A 215 -26.54 -11.97 -5.31
C ALA A 215 -26.89 -10.48 -5.21
N VAL A 216 -25.88 -9.63 -4.99
CA VAL A 216 -26.05 -8.17 -5.04
C VAL A 216 -26.43 -7.75 -6.46
N ASP A 217 -27.26 -6.71 -6.60
CA ASP A 217 -27.55 -6.09 -7.90
C ASP A 217 -26.24 -5.77 -8.66
N GLY A 218 -26.13 -6.25 -9.89
CA GLY A 218 -24.91 -6.13 -10.70
C GLY A 218 -23.85 -7.21 -10.43
N GLY A 219 -24.12 -8.17 -9.56
CA GLY A 219 -23.35 -9.41 -9.40
C GLY A 219 -21.94 -9.23 -8.82
N ASP A 220 -21.69 -8.14 -8.10
CA ASP A 220 -20.39 -7.86 -7.46
C ASP A 220 -20.06 -8.76 -6.26
N GLY A 221 -21.00 -9.62 -5.84
CA GLY A 221 -20.79 -10.60 -4.78
C GLY A 221 -22.11 -11.08 -4.19
N CYS A 222 -22.01 -11.79 -3.06
CA CYS A 222 -23.15 -12.34 -2.33
C CYS A 222 -23.43 -11.57 -1.05
N TYR A 223 -24.68 -11.61 -0.60
CA TYR A 223 -25.16 -11.03 0.65
C TYR A 223 -26.23 -11.92 1.28
N ASP A 224 -26.60 -11.63 2.54
CA ASP A 224 -27.39 -12.54 3.37
C ASP A 224 -28.89 -12.65 3.06
N GLY A 225 -29.35 -12.02 1.97
CA GLY A 225 -30.77 -12.02 1.57
C GLY A 225 -31.71 -11.25 2.52
N ARG A 226 -31.25 -10.90 3.74
CA ARG A 226 -32.05 -10.20 4.75
C ARG A 226 -31.96 -8.69 4.62
N SER A 227 -30.88 -8.17 4.04
CA SER A 227 -30.72 -6.72 3.82
C SER A 227 -29.74 -6.33 2.72
N ALA A 228 -29.95 -5.18 2.09
CA ALA A 228 -29.01 -4.57 1.14
C ALA A 228 -27.67 -4.11 1.79
N CYS A 229 -27.50 -4.33 3.10
CA CYS A 229 -26.38 -3.85 3.91
C CYS A 229 -25.53 -4.97 4.53
N GLY A 230 -25.82 -6.23 4.21
CA GLY A 230 -24.98 -7.39 4.52
C GLY A 230 -24.59 -7.48 6.00
N ALA A 231 -23.28 -7.60 6.27
CA ALA A 231 -22.76 -7.77 7.64
C ALA A 231 -23.14 -6.63 8.61
N LEU A 232 -23.37 -5.40 8.11
CA LEU A 232 -23.75 -4.28 8.97
C LEU A 232 -25.16 -4.45 9.57
N CYS A 233 -26.06 -5.10 8.84
CA CYS A 233 -27.38 -5.46 9.35
C CYS A 233 -27.29 -6.40 10.54
N TRP A 234 -26.56 -7.51 10.40
CA TRP A 234 -26.42 -8.46 11.50
C TRP A 234 -25.59 -7.90 12.67
N ALA A 235 -24.48 -7.20 12.39
CA ALA A 235 -23.62 -6.71 13.45
C ALA A 235 -24.28 -5.57 14.25
N ARG A 236 -24.90 -4.61 13.55
CA ARG A 236 -25.28 -3.30 14.11
C ARG A 236 -26.76 -2.95 13.94
N GLY A 237 -27.53 -3.75 13.20
CA GLY A 237 -28.90 -3.45 12.83
C GLY A 237 -29.04 -2.48 11.65
N ASP A 238 -27.95 -2.17 10.95
CA ASP A 238 -27.97 -1.24 9.81
C ASP A 238 -28.50 -1.94 8.54
N CYS A 239 -29.78 -2.35 8.53
CA CYS A 239 -30.35 -3.22 7.48
C CYS A 239 -30.99 -2.49 6.28
N ALA A 240 -31.09 -1.16 6.29
CA ALA A 240 -31.69 -0.40 5.20
C ALA A 240 -30.69 0.59 4.60
N ARG A 241 -30.69 0.74 3.26
CA ARG A 241 -29.89 1.77 2.58
C ARG A 241 -30.72 3.05 2.44
N ILE A 242 -30.46 4.02 3.32
CA ILE A 242 -31.13 5.32 3.38
C ILE A 242 -30.12 6.38 2.96
N ASP A 243 -30.41 7.13 1.89
CA ASP A 243 -29.52 8.14 1.31
C ASP A 243 -28.09 7.62 1.00
N GLY A 244 -28.00 6.36 0.55
CA GLY A 244 -26.74 5.69 0.21
C GLY A 244 -25.94 5.18 1.42
N VAL A 245 -26.45 5.33 2.64
CA VAL A 245 -25.81 4.86 3.88
C VAL A 245 -26.65 3.74 4.50
N CYS A 246 -25.99 2.74 5.06
CA CYS A 246 -26.66 1.68 5.81
C CYS A 246 -27.06 2.17 7.20
N GLN A 247 -28.35 2.07 7.52
CA GLN A 247 -28.97 2.54 8.76
C GLN A 247 -30.11 1.58 9.18
N PRO A 248 -30.49 1.56 10.47
CA PRO A 248 -31.69 0.87 10.87
C PRO A 248 -32.92 1.69 10.46
N GLU A 249 -33.92 1.03 9.87
CA GLU A 249 -35.20 1.64 9.48
C GLU A 249 -36.32 1.28 10.47
N SER A 250 -36.15 0.18 11.20
CA SER A 250 -37.07 -0.29 12.24
C SER A 250 -36.32 -0.79 13.49
N ASP A 251 -37.03 -0.86 14.62
CA ASP A 251 -36.51 -1.51 15.83
C ASP A 251 -36.27 -3.01 15.62
N ASP A 252 -36.96 -3.65 14.67
CA ASP A 252 -36.70 -5.06 14.33
C ASP A 252 -35.26 -5.24 13.83
N HIS A 253 -34.75 -4.33 13.00
CA HIS A 253 -33.37 -4.38 12.54
C HIS A 253 -32.38 -4.32 13.71
N CYS A 254 -32.66 -3.48 14.71
CA CYS A 254 -31.84 -3.40 15.90
C CYS A 254 -31.95 -4.65 16.77
N ARG A 255 -33.16 -5.17 16.99
CA ARG A 255 -33.41 -6.36 17.83
C ARG A 255 -32.71 -7.62 17.32
N ASP A 256 -32.63 -7.78 16.01
CA ASP A 256 -31.99 -8.95 15.39
C ASP A 256 -30.46 -8.83 15.31
N SER A 257 -29.89 -7.71 15.78
CA SER A 257 -28.46 -7.44 15.70
C SER A 257 -27.64 -8.02 16.86
N VAL A 258 -26.36 -8.27 16.60
CA VAL A 258 -25.37 -8.62 17.64
C VAL A 258 -25.23 -7.50 18.65
N GLU A 259 -25.25 -6.24 18.23
CA GLU A 259 -25.19 -5.10 19.15
C GLU A 259 -26.37 -5.09 20.14
N CYS A 260 -27.57 -5.54 19.76
CA CYS A 260 -28.65 -5.75 20.72
C CYS A 260 -28.31 -6.86 21.72
N ALA A 261 -27.95 -8.05 21.25
CA ALA A 261 -27.64 -9.19 22.12
C ALA A 261 -26.47 -8.91 23.07
N VAL A 262 -25.43 -8.24 22.59
CA VAL A 262 -24.20 -7.97 23.35
C VAL A 262 -24.34 -6.72 24.21
N ALA A 263 -24.73 -5.59 23.62
CA ALA A 263 -24.63 -4.26 24.25
C ALA A 263 -25.99 -3.64 24.61
N GLY A 264 -27.11 -4.34 24.41
CA GLY A 264 -28.45 -3.84 24.71
C GLY A 264 -28.92 -2.75 23.76
N ARG A 265 -28.33 -2.65 22.56
CA ARG A 265 -28.70 -1.66 21.55
C ARG A 265 -29.83 -2.16 20.66
N CYS A 266 -31.02 -2.30 21.24
CA CYS A 266 -32.12 -3.05 20.64
C CYS A 266 -33.21 -2.20 19.97
N ALA A 267 -33.09 -0.88 19.94
CA ALA A 267 -34.07 -0.01 19.29
C ALA A 267 -33.40 1.20 18.65
N ILE A 268 -34.07 1.82 17.68
CA ILE A 268 -33.54 3.01 16.99
C ILE A 268 -33.52 4.18 17.98
N GLY A 269 -32.33 4.76 18.18
CA GLY A 269 -32.11 5.83 19.13
C GLY A 269 -30.98 6.78 18.71
N GLY A 270 -31.06 8.03 19.17
CA GLY A 270 -30.07 9.05 18.87
C GLY A 270 -30.55 10.07 17.84
N ARG A 271 -30.23 11.35 18.10
CA ARG A 271 -30.24 12.42 17.10
C ARG A 271 -28.88 13.11 17.18
N PRO A 272 -28.25 13.47 16.05
CA PRO A 272 -28.78 13.45 14.69
C PRO A 272 -28.60 12.13 13.92
N ALA A 273 -27.82 11.16 14.41
CA ALA A 273 -27.59 9.89 13.72
C ALA A 273 -28.61 8.82 14.16
N VAL A 274 -29.30 8.22 13.20
CA VAL A 274 -30.20 7.07 13.37
C VAL A 274 -29.31 5.84 13.55
N LEU A 275 -29.20 5.34 14.78
CA LEU A 275 -28.38 4.17 15.13
C LEU A 275 -29.12 3.31 16.15
N CYS A 276 -28.70 2.06 16.32
CA CYS A 276 -29.25 1.20 17.36
C CYS A 276 -28.71 1.60 18.76
N GLY A 277 -29.62 1.68 19.72
CA GLY A 277 -29.34 2.15 21.08
C GLY A 277 -30.25 1.51 22.13
N ALA A 278 -29.84 1.62 23.39
CA ALA A 278 -30.65 1.23 24.53
C ALA A 278 -31.70 2.31 24.80
N MET A 279 -32.99 2.00 24.60
CA MET A 279 -34.09 2.95 24.80
C MET A 279 -34.75 2.84 26.18
N ASP A 280 -34.45 1.78 26.93
CA ASP A 280 -34.88 1.57 28.31
C ASP A 280 -33.91 0.60 29.02
N ASP A 281 -34.11 0.42 30.32
CA ASP A 281 -33.29 -0.48 31.13
C ASP A 281 -33.52 -1.96 30.74
N THR A 282 -34.69 -2.32 30.21
CA THR A 282 -34.98 -3.70 29.79
C THR A 282 -34.06 -4.15 28.66
N HIS A 283 -33.74 -3.27 27.71
CA HIS A 283 -32.73 -3.55 26.69
C HIS A 283 -31.34 -3.83 27.29
N CYS A 284 -30.95 -3.08 28.33
CA CYS A 284 -29.69 -3.29 29.02
C CYS A 284 -29.69 -4.56 29.85
N GLU A 285 -30.76 -4.84 30.61
CA GLU A 285 -30.92 -6.02 31.46
C GLU A 285 -30.83 -7.33 30.67
N GLN A 286 -31.28 -7.34 29.41
CA GLN A 286 -31.23 -8.51 28.54
C GLN A 286 -29.87 -8.72 27.87
N SER A 287 -28.98 -7.73 27.91
CA SER A 287 -27.70 -7.76 27.21
C SER A 287 -26.65 -8.66 27.88
N LEU A 288 -25.73 -9.20 27.09
CA LEU A 288 -24.56 -9.91 27.61
C LEU A 288 -23.64 -8.99 28.42
N GLU A 289 -23.54 -7.70 28.08
CA GLU A 289 -22.77 -6.72 28.86
C GLU A 289 -23.34 -6.52 30.28
N CYS A 290 -24.66 -6.58 30.46
CA CYS A 290 -25.25 -6.60 31.80
C CYS A 290 -24.87 -7.86 32.56
N GLN A 291 -24.99 -9.03 31.93
CA GLN A 291 -24.66 -10.32 32.54
C GLN A 291 -23.18 -10.44 32.91
N ALA A 292 -22.28 -9.94 32.06
CA ALA A 292 -20.84 -10.06 32.22
C ALA A 292 -20.20 -8.92 33.03
N PHE A 293 -20.74 -7.70 32.93
CA PHE A 293 -20.09 -6.49 33.46
C PHE A 293 -20.99 -5.61 34.34
N GLY A 294 -22.26 -6.00 34.55
CA GLY A 294 -23.21 -5.24 35.36
C GLY A 294 -23.67 -3.93 34.71
N ARG A 295 -23.52 -3.78 33.40
CA ARG A 295 -24.02 -2.62 32.63
C ARG A 295 -25.51 -2.76 32.34
N CYS A 296 -26.32 -2.73 33.38
CA CYS A 296 -27.75 -3.05 33.29
C CYS A 296 -28.65 -1.82 33.23
N THR A 297 -28.10 -0.60 33.23
CA THR A 297 -28.89 0.64 33.30
C THR A 297 -28.61 1.50 32.08
N ARG A 298 -29.64 2.12 31.53
CA ARG A 298 -29.54 3.01 30.38
C ARG A 298 -28.85 4.32 30.77
N SER A 299 -27.85 4.68 29.97
CA SER A 299 -27.21 6.00 29.97
C SER A 299 -27.12 6.52 28.54
N GLY A 300 -28.04 7.43 28.19
CA GLY A 300 -28.19 7.93 26.82
C GLY A 300 -28.68 6.84 25.86
N ILE A 301 -27.82 6.45 24.92
CA ILE A 301 -28.06 5.36 23.94
C ILE A 301 -27.27 4.09 24.29
N THR A 302 -26.55 4.10 25.41
CA THR A 302 -25.64 3.02 25.82
C THR A 302 -26.07 2.44 27.15
N CYS A 303 -25.63 1.23 27.45
CA CYS A 303 -25.77 0.65 28.77
C CYS A 303 -24.56 1.02 29.63
N SER A 304 -24.81 1.38 30.88
CA SER A 304 -23.80 1.71 31.88
C SER A 304 -24.10 1.02 33.20
N VAL A 305 -23.12 1.03 34.09
CA VAL A 305 -23.34 0.75 35.51
C VAL A 305 -24.14 1.92 36.10
N ASP A 306 -25.08 1.63 37.01
CA ASP A 306 -25.83 2.68 37.71
C ASP A 306 -24.87 3.51 38.57
N GLY A 307 -24.72 4.80 38.26
CA GLY A 307 -23.89 5.73 39.04
C GLY A 307 -24.43 6.02 40.45
N ARG A 308 -25.66 5.61 40.76
CA ARG A 308 -26.24 5.66 42.12
C ARG A 308 -25.91 4.41 42.94
N MET A 309 -25.37 3.37 42.30
CA MET A 309 -24.67 2.31 43.00
C MET A 309 -23.20 2.72 43.16
N THR A 310 -22.80 3.04 44.39
CA THR A 310 -21.37 3.10 44.78
C THR A 310 -20.64 1.85 44.30
N PRO A 311 -19.32 1.91 44.00
CA PRO A 311 -18.57 0.81 43.41
C PRO A 311 -18.64 -0.45 44.28
N MET A 312 -19.59 -1.30 43.96
CA MET A 312 -19.69 -2.68 44.38
C MET A 312 -19.95 -3.49 43.13
N SER A 313 -18.83 -3.93 42.54
CA SER A 313 -18.68 -5.20 41.82
C SER A 313 -19.68 -5.56 40.71
N GLY A 314 -19.20 -5.49 39.47
CA GLY A 314 -19.71 -6.29 38.33
C GLY A 314 -19.48 -7.81 38.47
N CYS A 315 -19.32 -8.31 39.69
CA CYS A 315 -19.55 -9.71 40.06
C CYS A 315 -20.79 -9.69 40.96
N ILE A 316 -21.98 -9.80 40.37
CA ILE A 316 -23.29 -9.53 41.01
C ILE A 316 -23.67 -10.51 42.13
N ARG A 317 -22.72 -11.21 42.76
CA ARG A 317 -23.00 -11.76 44.10
C ARG A 317 -22.03 -11.41 45.21
N ARG A 318 -20.70 -11.36 45.03
CA ARG A 318 -19.78 -10.98 46.14
C ARG A 318 -18.44 -10.40 45.65
N PRO A 319 -17.96 -9.26 46.21
CA PRO A 319 -16.64 -8.68 45.91
C PRO A 319 -15.48 -9.64 46.17
N GLU A 320 -15.65 -10.60 47.10
CA GLU A 320 -14.65 -11.61 47.43
C GLU A 320 -14.26 -12.50 46.24
N CYS A 321 -15.13 -12.65 45.24
CA CYS A 321 -14.91 -13.54 44.10
C CYS A 321 -14.11 -12.91 42.96
N ALA A 322 -14.15 -11.58 42.85
CA ALA A 322 -13.47 -10.85 41.79
C ALA A 322 -11.94 -10.96 41.87
N SER A 323 -11.37 -11.03 43.08
CA SER A 323 -9.93 -11.24 43.27
C SER A 323 -9.44 -12.61 42.79
N GLU A 324 -10.34 -13.57 42.62
CA GLU A 324 -10.04 -14.94 42.20
C GLU A 324 -10.36 -15.21 40.72
N GLY A 325 -10.84 -14.19 39.99
CA GLY A 325 -11.24 -14.33 38.58
C GLY A 325 -12.54 -15.12 38.37
N ARG A 326 -13.40 -15.21 39.39
CA ARG A 326 -14.65 -15.97 39.39
C ARG A 326 -15.82 -15.01 39.63
N CYS A 327 -16.83 -14.99 38.75
CA CYS A 327 -17.84 -13.91 38.75
C CYS A 327 -19.20 -14.29 39.36
N LEU A 328 -19.40 -15.56 39.77
CA LEU A 328 -20.68 -16.07 40.23
C LEU A 328 -20.54 -16.63 41.65
N THR A 329 -21.65 -16.70 42.39
CA THR A 329 -21.69 -17.45 43.65
C THR A 329 -22.78 -18.51 43.64
N THR A 330 -22.47 -19.68 44.19
CA THR A 330 -23.48 -20.70 44.50
C THR A 330 -24.48 -20.15 45.53
N ASN A 331 -25.58 -20.88 45.75
CA ASN A 331 -26.54 -20.54 46.81
C ASN A 331 -25.93 -20.62 48.23
N GLU A 332 -24.74 -21.21 48.35
CA GLU A 332 -23.96 -21.35 49.59
C GLU A 332 -22.89 -20.26 49.74
N GLY A 333 -22.76 -19.34 48.76
CA GLY A 333 -21.86 -18.19 48.81
C GLY A 333 -20.42 -18.46 48.33
N ALA A 334 -20.15 -19.63 47.74
CA ALA A 334 -18.83 -19.95 47.17
C ALA A 334 -18.66 -19.36 45.77
N CYS A 335 -17.47 -18.81 45.49
CA CYS A 335 -17.11 -18.20 44.21
C CYS A 335 -16.87 -19.25 43.13
N VAL A 336 -17.62 -19.15 42.02
CA VAL A 336 -17.57 -20.10 40.91
C VAL A 336 -17.44 -19.36 39.58
N THR A 337 -16.76 -20.00 38.63
CA THR A 337 -16.75 -19.62 37.22
C THR A 337 -18.11 -19.86 36.58
N ALA A 338 -18.36 -19.28 35.39
CA ALA A 338 -19.58 -19.54 34.60
C ALA A 338 -19.81 -21.05 34.40
N VAL A 339 -18.75 -21.78 34.06
CA VAL A 339 -18.76 -23.22 33.84
C VAL A 339 -19.14 -23.99 35.12
N GLU A 340 -18.56 -23.64 36.25
CA GLU A 340 -18.86 -24.27 37.55
C GLU A 340 -20.28 -23.95 38.06
N ALA A 341 -20.87 -22.83 37.66
CA ALA A 341 -22.24 -22.47 37.99
C ALA A 341 -23.29 -23.24 37.15
N GLY A 342 -22.86 -24.14 36.26
CA GLY A 342 -23.75 -24.83 35.34
C GLY A 342 -24.41 -23.90 34.32
N LEU A 343 -23.89 -22.67 34.17
CA LEU A 343 -24.23 -21.90 32.99
C LEU A 343 -23.65 -22.65 31.79
N PRO A 344 -24.41 -22.76 30.68
CA PRO A 344 -23.89 -23.39 29.48
C PRO A 344 -22.54 -22.76 29.17
N ASP A 345 -21.55 -23.61 28.88
CA ASP A 345 -20.23 -23.18 28.41
C ASP A 345 -20.49 -22.36 27.15
N TRP A 346 -20.62 -21.05 27.31
CA TRP A 346 -20.99 -20.17 26.23
C TRP A 346 -19.72 -20.01 25.42
N GLN A 347 -19.57 -20.91 24.47
CA GLN A 347 -18.86 -20.56 23.27
C GLN A 347 -19.64 -19.39 22.67
N PRO A 348 -19.00 -18.25 22.36
CA PRO A 348 -19.64 -17.31 21.46
C PRO A 348 -20.23 -18.09 20.30
N PRO A 349 -21.43 -17.73 19.77
CA PRO A 349 -21.90 -18.34 18.53
C PRO A 349 -20.68 -18.33 17.64
N PRO A 350 -20.22 -19.52 17.18
CA PRO A 350 -18.86 -19.71 16.72
C PRO A 350 -18.52 -18.49 15.91
N MET A 351 -17.50 -17.70 16.30
CA MET A 351 -17.05 -16.64 15.41
C MET A 351 -16.72 -17.39 14.14
N ILE A 352 -17.64 -17.27 13.17
CA ILE A 352 -17.71 -18.13 12.01
C ILE A 352 -16.32 -17.96 11.37
N PRO A 353 -15.54 -19.05 11.21
CA PRO A 353 -14.13 -18.95 10.87
C PRO A 353 -13.82 -18.09 9.65
#